data_AF-A0A355SDW5-F1
#
_entry.id   AF-A0A355SDW5-F1
#
_cell.length_a   1.000
_cell.length_b   1.000
_cell.length_c   1.000
_cell.angle_alpha   90.00
_cell.angle_beta   90.00
_cell.angle_gamma   90.00
#
_symmetry.space_group_name_H-M   'P 1'
#
loop_
_entity.id
_entity.type
_entity.pdbx_description
1 polymer ?
#
loop_
_entity_poly.entity_id
_entity_poly.type
_entity_poly.pdbx_seq_one_letter_code
_entity_poly.pdbx_strand_id
1 'polypeptide(L)'
;MFMMGLKRVNVKIVESKQPCSACLITGNLVREMMDKISRELGCVDIENIKLSDLKNVHSIKGLEVENFPAIIINGEQITAGSLPIKSNIISIIKKEAGYDEKD
;
A
#
# COMPACT_ATOMS: atom_id res chain seq x y z
N MET A 1 -20.25 -2.35 -20.06
CA MET A 1 -18.85 -2.19 -20.52
C MET A 1 -17.97 -2.97 -19.56
N PHE A 2 -17.78 -4.26 -19.82
CA PHE A 2 -16.99 -5.15 -18.97
C PHE A 2 -15.51 -4.95 -19.32
N MET A 3 -14.76 -4.30 -18.46
CA MET A 3 -13.29 -4.26 -18.57
C MET A 3 -12.75 -5.64 -18.17
N MET A 4 -12.66 -6.52 -19.16
CA MET A 4 -11.88 -7.76 -19.08
C MET A 4 -10.39 -7.38 -18.98
N GLY A 5 -9.75 -7.77 -17.86
CA GLY A 5 -8.29 -7.87 -17.79
C GLY A 5 -7.56 -7.01 -16.76
N LEU A 6 -8.23 -6.37 -15.81
CA LEU A 6 -7.50 -5.69 -14.72
C LEU A 6 -6.79 -6.73 -13.85
N LYS A 7 -5.45 -6.65 -13.81
CA LYS A 7 -4.67 -7.43 -12.85
C LYS A 7 -5.03 -6.98 -11.44
N ARG A 8 -5.18 -7.94 -10.53
CA ARG A 8 -5.34 -7.62 -9.12
C ARG A 8 -4.02 -7.05 -8.60
N VAL A 9 -4.11 -5.93 -7.91
CA VAL A 9 -2.97 -5.27 -7.28
C VAL A 9 -3.04 -5.54 -5.79
N ASN A 10 -2.03 -6.23 -5.26
CA ASN A 10 -1.96 -6.51 -3.82
C ASN A 10 -1.20 -5.37 -3.12
N VAL A 11 -1.85 -4.76 -2.13
CA VAL A 11 -1.33 -3.64 -1.35
C VAL A 11 -1.19 -4.09 0.09
N LYS A 12 0.04 -4.19 0.58
CA LYS A 12 0.36 -4.50 1.98
C LYS A 12 0.67 -3.21 2.71
N ILE A 13 -0.07 -2.94 3.77
CA ILE A 13 0.18 -1.84 4.70
C ILE A 13 0.86 -2.44 5.93
N VAL A 14 2.14 -2.14 6.12
CA VAL A 14 2.94 -2.63 7.23
C VAL A 14 3.01 -1.56 8.31
N GLU A 15 2.60 -1.92 9.52
CA GLU A 15 2.59 -1.04 10.69
C GLU A 15 3.36 -1.67 11.84
N SER A 16 3.99 -0.85 12.69
CA SER A 16 4.54 -1.33 13.96
C SER A 16 3.43 -1.60 14.97
N LYS A 17 3.59 -2.64 15.80
CA LYS A 17 2.69 -2.96 16.91
C LYS A 17 2.74 -1.93 18.03
N GLN A 18 3.84 -1.20 18.15
CA GLN A 18 3.97 -0.04 19.04
C GLN A 18 4.14 1.22 18.19
N PRO A 19 3.06 1.71 17.55
CA PRO A 19 3.12 2.92 16.77
C PRO A 19 3.29 4.11 17.70
N CYS A 20 4.15 5.04 17.31
CA CYS A 20 4.16 6.39 17.87
C CYS A 20 2.83 7.12 17.58
N SER A 21 2.51 8.21 18.27
CA SER A 21 1.26 8.97 18.01
C SER A 21 1.16 9.43 16.55
N ALA A 22 2.28 9.90 15.97
CA ALA A 22 2.34 10.27 14.55
C ALA A 22 2.12 9.06 13.62
N CYS A 23 2.69 7.90 13.98
CA CYS A 23 2.58 6.65 13.24
C CYS A 23 1.12 6.16 13.21
N LEU A 24 0.40 6.33 14.33
CA LEU A 24 -1.01 5.95 14.47
C LEU A 24 -1.92 6.85 13.62
N ILE A 25 -1.67 8.16 13.61
CA ILE A 25 -2.40 9.11 12.76
C ILE A 25 -2.16 8.80 11.29
N THR A 26 -0.89 8.69 10.88
CA THR A 26 -0.52 8.40 9.49
C THR A 26 -1.05 7.05 9.05
N GLY A 27 -0.95 6.01 9.87
CA GLY A 27 -1.47 4.67 9.56
C GLY A 27 -2.98 4.66 9.33
N ASN A 28 -3.74 5.41 10.13
CA ASN A 28 -5.19 5.56 9.92
C ASN A 28 -5.51 6.30 8.61
N LEU A 29 -4.82 7.41 8.33
CA LEU A 29 -5.01 8.16 7.08
C LEU A 29 -4.67 7.31 5.85
N VAL A 30 -3.58 6.52 5.91
CA VAL A 30 -3.21 5.57 4.85
C VAL A 30 -4.31 4.54 4.65
N ARG A 31 -4.86 3.96 5.73
CA ARG A 31 -5.95 2.98 5.65
C ARG A 31 -7.19 3.55 4.98
N GLU A 32 -7.64 4.73 5.40
CA GLU A 32 -8.80 5.38 4.81
C GLU A 32 -8.57 5.75 3.34
N MET A 33 -7.35 6.19 3.01
CA MET A 33 -6.98 6.47 1.62
C MET A 33 -7.04 5.20 0.76
N MET A 34 -6.49 4.09 1.24
CA MET A 34 -6.48 2.82 0.52
C MET A 34 -7.89 2.23 0.37
N ASP A 35 -8.74 2.31 1.40
CA ASP A 35 -10.14 1.86 1.32
C ASP A 35 -10.90 2.62 0.23
N LYS A 36 -10.73 3.95 0.15
CA LYS A 36 -11.31 4.77 -0.91
C LYS A 36 -10.82 4.34 -2.30
N ILE A 37 -9.52 4.09 -2.44
CA ILE A 37 -8.92 3.66 -3.72
C ILE A 37 -9.42 2.27 -4.12
N SER A 38 -9.53 1.33 -3.19
CA SER A 38 -10.06 -0.01 -3.45
C SER A 38 -11.51 0.04 -3.92
N ARG A 39 -12.35 0.86 -3.30
CA ARG A 39 -13.74 1.07 -3.76
C ARG A 39 -13.82 1.73 -5.13
N GLU A 40 -12.90 2.64 -5.44
CA GLU A 40 -12.87 3.38 -6.72
C GLU A 40 -12.41 2.50 -7.88
N LEU A 41 -11.43 1.62 -7.66
CA LEU A 41 -10.80 0.81 -8.71
C LEU A 41 -11.33 -0.63 -8.78
N GLY A 42 -11.82 -1.20 -7.68
CA GLY A 42 -12.36 -2.56 -7.61
C GLY A 42 -11.36 -3.71 -7.86
N CYS A 43 -10.09 -3.39 -8.15
CA CYS A 43 -9.02 -4.34 -8.45
C CYS A 43 -7.91 -4.38 -7.38
N VAL A 44 -8.12 -3.74 -6.23
CA VAL A 44 -7.12 -3.61 -5.16
C VAL A 44 -7.45 -4.51 -3.97
N ASP A 45 -6.50 -5.36 -3.60
CA ASP A 45 -6.56 -6.24 -2.44
C ASP A 45 -5.67 -5.67 -1.34
N ILE A 46 -6.27 -5.27 -0.21
CA ILE A 46 -5.56 -4.58 0.88
C ILE A 46 -5.30 -5.57 2.02
N GLU A 47 -4.02 -5.74 2.38
CA GLU A 47 -3.57 -6.56 3.50
C GLU A 47 -2.88 -5.70 4.55
N ASN A 48 -3.35 -5.74 5.80
CA ASN A 48 -2.75 -5.00 6.92
C ASN A 48 -1.88 -5.92 7.77
N ILE A 49 -0.58 -5.65 7.79
CA ILE A 49 0.41 -6.42 8.54
C ILE A 49 0.87 -5.59 9.73
N LYS A 50 0.70 -6.11 10.95
CA LYS A 50 1.23 -5.50 12.17
C LYS A 50 2.47 -6.25 12.64
N LEU A 51 3.62 -5.62 12.52
CA LEU A 51 4.89 -6.17 12.98
C LEU A 51 5.02 -6.01 14.49
N SER A 52 5.11 -7.15 15.18
CA SER A 52 5.34 -7.18 16.64
C SER A 52 6.79 -6.94 17.02
N ASP A 53 7.72 -7.32 16.15
CA ASP A 53 9.16 -7.28 16.40
C ASP A 53 9.88 -6.98 15.07
N LEU A 54 10.84 -6.06 15.11
CA LEU A 54 11.61 -5.62 13.94
C LEU A 54 12.42 -6.76 13.31
N LYS A 55 12.71 -7.84 14.05
CA LYS A 55 13.39 -9.02 13.48
C LYS A 55 12.58 -9.70 12.38
N ASN A 56 11.26 -9.51 12.34
CA ASN A 56 10.40 -10.03 11.28
C ASN A 56 10.35 -9.13 10.03
N VAL A 57 10.94 -7.93 10.06
CA VAL A 57 11.04 -7.02 8.90
C VAL A 57 11.78 -7.71 7.75
N HIS A 58 12.88 -8.39 8.03
CA HIS A 58 13.66 -9.13 7.03
C HIS A 58 12.89 -10.26 6.34
N SER A 59 11.77 -10.71 6.91
CA SER A 59 10.90 -11.71 6.29
C SER A 59 9.88 -11.08 5.33
N ILE A 60 9.70 -9.76 5.33
CA ILE A 60 8.79 -9.06 4.42
C ILE A 60 9.52 -8.75 3.11
N LYS A 61 9.20 -9.54 2.09
CA LYS A 61 9.71 -9.33 0.73
C LYS A 61 9.31 -7.94 0.22
N GLY A 62 10.29 -7.10 -0.07
CA GLY A 62 10.10 -5.73 -0.57
C GLY A 62 10.28 -4.62 0.47
N LEU A 63 10.44 -4.93 1.76
CA LEU A 63 10.67 -3.92 2.80
C LEU A 63 12.18 -3.60 2.88
N GLU A 64 12.58 -2.51 2.24
CA GLU A 64 13.97 -2.04 2.19
C GLU A 64 14.34 -1.15 3.39
N VAL A 65 13.35 -0.46 3.96
CA VAL A 65 13.55 0.52 5.05
C VAL A 65 12.62 0.22 6.21
N GLU A 66 13.18 0.16 7.43
CA GLU A 66 12.46 -0.09 8.70
C GLU A 66 11.69 1.13 9.22
N ASN A 67 11.04 1.88 8.34
CA ASN A 67 10.24 3.06 8.71
C ASN A 67 8.74 2.79 8.52
N PHE A 68 7.94 3.07 9.55
CA PHE A 68 6.51 2.75 9.58
C PHE A 68 5.62 4.00 9.70
N PRO A 69 4.42 4.01 9.08
CA PRO A 69 3.84 2.94 8.26
C PRO A 69 4.55 2.80 6.91
N ALA A 70 4.71 1.57 6.44
CA ALA A 70 5.23 1.26 5.11
C ALA A 70 4.13 0.70 4.21
N ILE A 71 4.20 1.00 2.93
CA ILE A 71 3.23 0.56 1.92
C ILE A 71 4.00 -0.18 0.86
N ILE A 72 3.60 -1.43 0.63
CA ILE A 72 4.20 -2.32 -0.36
C ILE A 72 3.11 -2.66 -1.38
N ILE A 73 3.38 -2.44 -2.66
CA ILE A 73 2.46 -2.74 -3.76
C ILE A 73 3.12 -3.80 -4.63
N ASN A 74 2.45 -4.94 -4.83
CA ASN A 74 2.96 -6.09 -5.59
C ASN A 74 4.38 -6.56 -5.20
N GLY A 75 4.78 -6.33 -3.95
CA GLY A 75 6.10 -6.70 -3.43
C GLY A 75 7.18 -5.62 -3.57
N GLU A 76 6.84 -4.41 -4.02
CA GLU A 76 7.72 -3.25 -4.07
C GLU A 76 7.32 -2.20 -3.01
N GLN A 77 8.27 -1.70 -2.22
CA GLN A 77 8.01 -0.64 -1.24
C GLN A 77 7.85 0.71 -1.94
N ILE A 78 6.67 1.32 -1.77
CA ILE A 78 6.33 2.62 -2.38
C ILE A 78 6.61 3.78 -1.42
N THR A 79 6.36 3.56 -0.13
CA THR A 79 6.66 4.55 0.91
C THR A 79 6.95 3.86 2.24
N ALA A 80 7.72 4.53 3.08
CA ALA A 80 8.04 4.13 4.45
C ALA A 80 8.08 5.38 5.34
N GLY A 81 7.30 5.37 6.43
CA GLY A 81 7.30 6.43 7.45
C GLY A 81 6.56 7.72 7.09
N SER A 82 5.94 7.81 5.90
CA SER A 82 5.27 9.03 5.45
C SER A 82 3.94 8.75 4.73
N LEU A 83 3.03 9.72 4.77
CA LEU A 83 1.76 9.66 4.06
C LEU A 83 2.03 9.81 2.55
N PRO A 84 1.71 8.81 1.72
CA PRO A 84 1.86 8.95 0.28
C PRO A 84 0.81 9.91 -0.29
N ILE A 85 1.10 10.48 -1.45
CA ILE A 85 0.14 11.29 -2.19
C ILE A 85 -0.85 10.35 -2.90
N LYS A 86 -2.17 10.54 -2.67
CA LYS A 86 -3.26 9.72 -3.25
C LYS A 86 -3.08 9.51 -4.76
N SER A 87 -2.82 10.58 -5.51
CA SER A 87 -2.66 10.53 -6.97
C SER A 87 -1.49 9.64 -7.41
N ASN A 88 -0.38 9.64 -6.66
CA ASN A 88 0.78 8.81 -6.97
C ASN A 88 0.45 7.32 -6.79
N ILE A 89 -0.20 6.98 -5.67
CA ILE A 89 -0.66 5.61 -5.40
C ILE A 89 -1.64 5.13 -6.49
N ILE A 90 -2.59 5.98 -6.88
CA ILE A 90 -3.54 5.64 -7.96
C ILE A 90 -2.81 5.39 -9.27
N SER A 91 -1.84 6.23 -9.64
CA SER A 91 -1.06 6.05 -10.87
C SER A 91 -0.29 4.73 -10.85
N ILE A 92 0.37 4.40 -9.74
CA ILE A 92 1.10 3.13 -9.57
C ILE A 92 0.13 1.95 -9.68
N ILE A 93 -1.00 1.96 -8.96
CA ILE A 93 -1.99 0.88 -9.02
C ILE A 93 -2.57 0.73 -10.42
N LYS A 94 -2.85 1.85 -11.11
CA LYS A 94 -3.34 1.83 -12.50
C LYS A 94 -2.33 1.17 -13.43
N LYS A 95 -1.06 1.58 -13.35
CA LYS A 95 0.03 1.00 -14.12
C LYS A 95 0.18 -0.51 -13.86
N GLU A 96 0.18 -0.91 -12.59
CA GLU A 96 0.30 -2.32 -12.17
C GLU A 96 -0.92 -3.17 -12.57
N ALA A 97 -2.11 -2.60 -12.50
CA ALA A 97 -3.36 -3.24 -12.92
C ALA A 97 -3.49 -3.34 -14.45
N GLY A 98 -2.61 -2.68 -15.21
CA GLY A 98 -2.65 -2.65 -16.67
C GLY A 98 -3.71 -1.70 -17.24
N TYR A 99 -4.03 -0.61 -16.53
CA TYR A 99 -4.68 0.54 -17.16
C TYR A 99 -3.67 1.14 -18.13
N ASP A 100 -3.69 0.64 -19.35
CA ASP A 100 -2.94 1.16 -20.48
C ASP A 100 -3.33 2.63 -20.68
N GLU A 101 -2.44 3.56 -20.36
CA GLU A 101 -2.48 4.90 -20.95
C GLU A 101 -2.16 4.72 -22.43
N LYS A 102 -3.20 4.42 -23.22
CA LYS A 102 -3.15 4.68 -24.65
C LYS A 102 -2.98 6.18 -24.83
N ASP A 103 -1.74 6.61 -25.03
CA ASP A 103 -1.45 7.82 -25.80
C ASP A 103 -1.88 7.60 -27.26
#